data_AF-A0A2S9FKR9-F1
#
_entry.id   AF-A0A2S9FKR9-F1
#
_cell.length_a   1.000
_cell.length_b   1.000
_cell.length_c   1.000
_cell.angle_alpha   90.00
_cell.angle_beta   90.00
_cell.angle_gamma   90.00
#
_symmetry.space_group_name_H-M   'P 1'
#
loop_
_entity.id
_entity.type
_entity.pdbx_description
1 polymer ?
#
loop_
_entity_poly.entity_id
_entity_poly.type
_entity_poly.pdbx_seq_one_letter_code
_entity_poly.pdbx_strand_id
1 'polypeptide(L)'
;KVGAATELLDEAWWFPAICWPDGRLQFMLNERMMPSQFIVNGDGKRFINEAAPYMDFAHAMIEGQRSGVTHIPCWLVTDIRSFHRYVVAGHLPIPKIPFAPVPTGWKVPAAWLESGVVKTGDSWEELARQIGVPEVQLRSTAERFNALARTGHDDDFNRGDSAYDNYYGD
;
A
#
# COMPACT_ATOMS: atom_id res chain seq x y z
N LYS A 1 22.72 24.61 27.77
CA LYS A 1 21.71 23.57 28.11
C LYS A 1 21.32 23.76 29.58
N VAL A 2 20.02 23.80 29.91
CA VAL A 2 19.50 24.17 31.26
C VAL A 2 18.81 23.02 32.01
N GLY A 3 19.05 21.76 31.62
CA GLY A 3 18.60 20.58 32.39
C GLY A 3 17.12 20.20 32.23
N ALA A 4 16.42 20.67 31.20
CA ALA A 4 15.04 20.26 30.93
C ALA A 4 14.94 18.77 30.55
N ALA A 5 13.92 18.08 31.07
CA ALA A 5 13.58 16.72 30.67
C ALA A 5 12.90 16.71 29.29
N THR A 6 13.03 15.59 28.59
CA THR A 6 12.40 15.34 27.28
C THR A 6 11.79 13.95 27.26
N GLU A 7 10.70 13.77 26.53
CA GLU A 7 10.00 12.50 26.36
C GLU A 7 9.53 12.36 24.90
N LEU A 8 9.30 11.13 24.43
CA LEU A 8 8.77 10.81 23.09
C LEU A 8 9.60 11.37 21.92
N LEU A 9 10.91 11.53 22.10
CA LEU A 9 11.81 12.05 21.05
C LEU A 9 12.04 11.06 19.90
N ASP A 10 11.66 9.80 20.11
CA ASP A 10 11.67 8.71 19.14
C ASP A 10 10.34 8.57 18.38
N GLU A 11 9.32 9.35 18.74
CA GLU A 11 8.00 9.32 18.11
C GLU A 11 7.74 10.50 17.18
N ALA A 12 6.85 10.26 16.22
CA ALA A 12 6.31 11.26 15.33
C ALA A 12 4.88 10.89 14.92
N TRP A 13 4.17 11.82 14.30
CA TRP A 13 2.91 11.50 13.62
C TRP A 13 3.24 10.90 12.25
N TRP A 14 3.30 9.57 12.20
CA TRP A 14 3.74 8.83 11.04
C TRP A 14 2.64 8.64 10.00
N PHE A 15 2.99 8.71 8.71
CA PHE A 15 2.06 8.38 7.63
C PHE A 15 2.77 7.52 6.58
N PRO A 16 2.17 6.40 6.13
CA PRO A 16 2.65 5.70 4.96
C PRO A 16 2.46 6.59 3.73
N ALA A 17 3.46 6.59 2.84
CA ALA A 17 3.45 7.42 1.65
C ALA A 17 4.06 6.69 0.45
N ILE A 18 3.60 7.05 -0.74
CA ILE A 18 4.22 6.68 -2.01
C ILE A 18 5.06 7.86 -2.49
N CYS A 19 6.34 7.63 -2.73
CA CYS A 19 7.22 8.63 -3.32
C CYS A 19 6.97 8.68 -4.83
N TRP A 20 6.45 9.80 -5.32
CA TRP A 20 6.24 10.03 -6.74
C TRP A 20 7.56 10.27 -7.47
N PRO A 21 7.59 10.17 -8.82
CA PRO A 21 8.81 10.36 -9.60
C PRO A 21 9.49 11.73 -9.39
N ASP A 22 8.70 12.75 -9.03
CA ASP A 22 9.17 14.11 -8.75
C ASP A 22 9.65 14.32 -7.30
N GLY A 23 9.67 13.26 -6.50
CA GLY A 23 10.05 13.28 -5.08
C GLY A 23 8.92 13.64 -4.13
N ARG A 24 7.71 13.94 -4.64
CA ARG A 24 6.56 14.24 -3.78
C ARG A 24 6.13 12.99 -3.00
N LEU A 25 5.95 13.15 -1.69
CA LEU A 25 5.37 12.10 -0.85
C LEU A 25 3.85 12.20 -0.87
N GLN A 26 3.20 11.28 -1.59
CA GLN A 26 1.75 11.14 -1.58
C GLN A 26 1.34 10.31 -0.37
N PHE A 27 0.76 10.97 0.63
CA PHE A 27 0.19 10.27 1.79
C PHE A 27 -0.93 9.33 1.37
N MET A 28 -0.95 8.16 2.01
CA MET A 28 -1.99 7.15 1.79
C MET A 28 -2.92 7.08 3.00
N LEU A 29 -4.09 7.69 2.87
CA LEU A 29 -5.13 7.70 3.90
C LEU A 29 -6.21 6.69 3.55
N ASN A 30 -6.97 6.97 2.50
CA ASN A 30 -8.09 6.13 2.06
C ASN A 30 -7.64 5.04 1.08
N GLU A 31 -6.55 5.23 0.36
CA GLU A 31 -6.11 4.31 -0.70
C GLU A 31 -5.87 2.90 -0.17
N ARG A 32 -5.28 2.75 1.02
CA ARG A 32 -5.01 1.44 1.64
C ARG A 32 -6.28 0.68 2.03
N MET A 33 -7.38 1.40 2.24
CA MET A 33 -8.67 0.83 2.61
C MET A 33 -9.45 0.34 1.39
N MET A 34 -9.14 0.85 0.19
CA MET A 34 -9.87 0.54 -1.03
C MET A 34 -9.89 -0.98 -1.32
N PRO A 35 -11.03 -1.53 -1.80
CA PRO A 35 -11.14 -2.93 -2.18
C PRO A 35 -10.12 -3.34 -3.25
N SER A 36 -9.83 -4.65 -3.33
CA SER A 36 -8.94 -5.25 -4.35
C SER A 36 -7.49 -4.73 -4.29
N GLN A 37 -7.03 -4.36 -3.10
CA GLN A 37 -5.65 -3.93 -2.83
C GLN A 37 -5.14 -4.62 -1.58
N PHE A 38 -3.87 -5.01 -1.54
CA PHE A 38 -3.21 -5.53 -0.34
C PHE A 38 -1.74 -5.10 -0.33
N ILE A 39 -1.11 -5.08 0.83
CA ILE A 39 0.28 -4.62 0.96
C ILE A 39 1.19 -5.78 1.38
N VAL A 40 2.34 -5.92 0.73
CA VAL A 40 3.34 -6.93 1.06
C VAL A 40 4.70 -6.32 1.42
N ASN A 41 5.39 -6.96 2.36
CA ASN A 41 6.78 -6.68 2.70
C ASN A 41 7.76 -7.34 1.68
N GLY A 42 9.06 -7.25 1.95
CA GLY A 42 10.13 -7.82 1.12
C GLY A 42 10.11 -9.35 1.00
N ASP A 43 9.41 -10.04 1.89
CA ASP A 43 9.17 -11.49 1.81
C ASP A 43 7.91 -11.84 0.99
N GLY A 44 7.23 -10.85 0.42
CA GLY A 44 5.98 -11.05 -0.32
C GLY A 44 4.79 -11.41 0.57
N LYS A 45 4.84 -11.06 1.87
CA LYS A 45 3.78 -11.35 2.86
C LYS A 45 3.06 -10.09 3.31
N ARG A 46 1.76 -10.20 3.52
CA ARG A 46 1.01 -9.22 4.33
C ARG A 46 1.50 -9.26 5.78
N PHE A 47 1.43 -8.13 6.48
CA PHE A 47 1.96 -7.99 7.84
C PHE A 47 1.05 -7.22 8.80
N ILE A 48 -0.02 -6.60 8.30
CA ILE A 48 -1.01 -5.86 9.09
C ILE A 48 -2.31 -5.72 8.29
N ASN A 49 -3.41 -5.41 8.97
CA ASN A 49 -4.63 -4.90 8.34
C ASN A 49 -4.30 -3.60 7.57
N GLU A 50 -4.45 -3.61 6.25
CA GLU A 50 -4.14 -2.43 5.43
C GLU A 50 -5.05 -1.24 5.74
N ALA A 51 -6.24 -1.48 6.30
CA ALA A 51 -7.18 -0.45 6.71
C ALA A 51 -6.93 0.08 8.14
N ALA A 52 -5.93 -0.44 8.86
CA ALA A 52 -5.58 0.04 10.19
C ALA A 52 -5.22 1.54 10.19
N PRO A 53 -5.39 2.23 11.35
CA PRO A 53 -4.93 3.60 11.55
C PRO A 53 -3.49 3.79 11.07
N TYR A 54 -3.20 4.97 10.50
CA TYR A 54 -1.89 5.26 9.89
C TYR A 54 -0.71 5.11 10.86
N MET A 55 -0.92 5.38 12.15
CA MET A 55 0.08 5.21 13.21
C MET A 55 0.43 3.73 13.38
N ASP A 56 -0.59 2.88 13.55
CA ASP A 56 -0.41 1.43 13.72
C ASP A 56 0.27 0.82 12.49
N PHE A 57 -0.12 1.27 11.29
CA PHE A 57 0.51 0.84 10.05
C PHE A 57 1.99 1.22 9.99
N ALA A 58 2.33 2.47 10.32
CA ALA A 58 3.72 2.93 10.32
C ALA A 58 4.58 2.26 11.40
N HIS A 59 4.04 2.05 12.60
CA HIS A 59 4.71 1.30 13.65
C HIS A 59 4.95 -0.16 13.23
N ALA A 60 4.01 -0.81 12.55
CA ALA A 60 4.21 -2.14 11.99
C ALA A 60 5.30 -2.16 10.90
N MET A 61 5.40 -1.12 10.05
CA MET A 61 6.49 -1.00 9.09
C MET A 61 7.85 -0.83 9.79
N ILE A 62 7.94 0.04 10.79
CA ILE A 62 9.18 0.31 11.54
C ILE A 62 9.63 -0.93 12.31
N GLU A 63 8.71 -1.59 13.02
CA GLU A 63 9.02 -2.80 13.79
C GLU A 63 9.36 -3.98 12.86
N GLY A 64 8.60 -4.14 11.78
CA GLY A 64 8.92 -5.12 10.74
C GLY A 64 10.31 -4.89 10.14
N GLN A 65 10.70 -3.65 9.89
CA GLN A 65 12.03 -3.32 9.38
C GLN A 65 13.15 -3.73 10.35
N ARG A 66 12.91 -3.67 11.66
CA ARG A 66 13.87 -4.10 12.71
C ARG A 66 14.08 -5.61 12.73
N SER A 67 13.14 -6.40 12.20
CA SER A 67 13.28 -7.86 12.11
C SER A 67 14.33 -8.33 11.09
N GLY A 68 14.82 -7.43 10.23
CA GLY A 68 15.72 -7.75 9.12
C GLY A 68 14.99 -8.09 7.80
N VAL A 69 13.66 -8.24 7.83
CA VAL A 69 12.83 -8.30 6.62
C VAL A 69 12.50 -6.88 6.18
N THR A 70 12.70 -6.57 4.90
CA THR A 70 12.39 -5.25 4.34
C THR A 70 10.90 -4.93 4.49
N HIS A 71 10.56 -3.92 5.27
CA HIS A 71 9.21 -3.34 5.34
C HIS A 71 9.18 -1.89 4.85
N ILE A 72 10.36 -1.28 4.67
CA ILE A 72 10.54 0.08 4.16
C ILE A 72 11.58 0.02 3.03
N PRO A 73 11.19 0.06 1.74
CA PRO A 73 9.81 0.15 1.25
C PRO A 73 9.05 -1.19 1.32
N CYS A 74 7.73 -1.11 1.30
CA CYS A 74 6.81 -2.22 1.03
C CYS A 74 6.00 -1.93 -0.25
N TRP A 75 5.26 -2.91 -0.76
CA TRP A 75 4.55 -2.79 -2.04
C TRP A 75 3.03 -2.89 -1.86
N LEU A 76 2.31 -1.88 -2.35
CA LEU A 76 0.86 -1.94 -2.56
C LEU A 76 0.57 -2.67 -3.86
N VAL A 77 -0.10 -3.82 -3.77
CA VAL A 77 -0.47 -4.66 -4.91
C VAL A 77 -1.93 -4.41 -5.25
N THR A 78 -2.21 -4.16 -6.54
CA THR A 78 -3.56 -3.94 -7.06
C THR A 78 -3.65 -4.40 -8.52
N ASP A 79 -4.87 -4.43 -9.08
CA ASP A 79 -5.12 -4.75 -10.49
C ASP A 79 -5.67 -3.54 -11.26
N ILE A 80 -5.69 -3.65 -12.58
CA ILE A 80 -6.15 -2.56 -13.45
C ILE A 80 -7.65 -2.26 -13.28
N ARG A 81 -8.45 -3.23 -12.82
CA ARG A 81 -9.89 -3.03 -12.56
C ARG A 81 -10.08 -2.14 -11.34
N SER A 82 -9.33 -2.40 -10.28
CA SER A 82 -9.27 -1.56 -9.08
C SER A 82 -8.76 -0.15 -9.42
N PHE A 83 -7.67 -0.03 -10.20
CA PHE A 83 -7.14 1.26 -10.63
C PHE A 83 -8.17 2.12 -11.39
N HIS A 84 -9.07 1.49 -12.14
CA HIS A 84 -10.17 2.18 -12.83
C HIS A 84 -11.39 2.48 -11.95
N ARG A 85 -11.47 1.95 -10.73
CA ARG A 85 -12.63 2.12 -9.84
C ARG A 85 -12.32 2.96 -8.61
N TYR A 86 -11.09 2.86 -8.11
CA TYR A 86 -10.67 3.39 -6.82
C TYR A 86 -9.44 4.28 -6.94
N VAL A 87 -9.23 5.10 -5.90
CA VAL A 87 -8.05 5.95 -5.79
C VAL A 87 -6.83 5.07 -5.46
N VAL A 88 -5.74 5.25 -6.20
CA VAL A 88 -4.47 4.55 -5.98
C VAL A 88 -3.33 5.56 -6.07
N ALA A 89 -2.53 5.69 -5.01
CA ALA A 89 -1.37 6.59 -5.01
C ALA A 89 -1.70 8.04 -5.42
N GLY A 90 -2.86 8.57 -5.01
CA GLY A 90 -3.36 9.89 -5.39
C GLY A 90 -3.96 10.00 -6.81
N HIS A 91 -4.00 8.92 -7.59
CA HIS A 91 -4.71 8.86 -8.87
C HIS A 91 -6.23 8.95 -8.67
N LEU A 92 -6.91 9.78 -9.46
CA LEU A 92 -8.37 9.84 -9.49
C LEU A 92 -8.93 9.10 -10.73
N PRO A 93 -9.79 8.08 -10.54
CA PRO A 93 -10.39 7.28 -11.60
C PRO A 93 -11.55 8.04 -12.26
N ILE A 94 -11.23 9.17 -12.90
CA ILE A 94 -12.16 10.05 -13.61
C ILE A 94 -11.61 10.37 -15.01
N PRO A 95 -12.42 10.89 -15.95
CA PRO A 95 -11.93 11.30 -17.25
C PRO A 95 -10.71 12.22 -17.15
N LYS A 96 -9.78 12.09 -18.11
CA LYS A 96 -8.51 12.83 -18.11
C LYS A 96 -8.77 14.35 -18.07
N ILE A 97 -8.28 15.01 -17.03
CA ILE A 97 -8.29 16.47 -16.88
C ILE A 97 -6.86 16.98 -17.14
N PRO A 98 -6.64 17.75 -18.22
CA PRO A 98 -5.33 18.37 -18.47
C PRO A 98 -4.91 19.28 -17.32
N PHE A 99 -3.62 19.24 -16.97
CA PHE A 99 -3.02 20.09 -15.91
C PHE A 99 -3.58 19.90 -14.50
N ALA A 100 -4.32 18.82 -14.23
CA ALA A 100 -4.70 18.47 -12.87
C ALA A 100 -3.46 18.25 -11.99
N PRO A 101 -3.50 18.63 -10.69
CA PRO A 101 -2.39 18.48 -9.76
C PRO A 101 -2.09 17.00 -9.39
N VAL A 102 -2.96 16.10 -9.83
CA VAL A 102 -2.87 14.65 -9.65
C VAL A 102 -3.21 13.91 -10.95
N PRO A 103 -2.70 12.69 -11.17
CA PRO A 103 -3.06 11.87 -12.32
C PRO A 103 -4.55 11.59 -12.39
N THR A 104 -5.13 11.81 -13.57
CA THR A 104 -6.52 11.47 -13.93
C THR A 104 -6.53 10.63 -15.21
N GLY A 105 -7.60 9.89 -15.45
CA GLY A 105 -7.78 9.02 -16.62
C GLY A 105 -7.80 7.55 -16.26
N TRP A 106 -7.61 6.70 -17.26
CA TRP A 106 -7.73 5.22 -17.15
C TRP A 106 -6.45 4.50 -17.52
N LYS A 107 -5.31 5.19 -17.44
CA LYS A 107 -4.01 4.63 -17.77
C LYS A 107 -3.06 4.98 -16.66
N VAL A 108 -2.25 4.00 -16.26
CA VAL A 108 -1.12 4.23 -15.37
C VAL A 108 -0.21 5.27 -16.02
N PRO A 109 0.18 6.34 -15.30
CA PRO A 109 1.09 7.34 -15.84
C PRO A 109 2.42 6.72 -16.28
N ALA A 110 2.88 7.06 -17.49
CA ALA A 110 4.15 6.55 -18.02
C ALA A 110 5.33 6.87 -17.08
N ALA A 111 5.35 8.07 -16.50
CA ALA A 111 6.38 8.48 -15.53
C ALA A 111 6.42 7.59 -14.28
N TRP A 112 5.30 7.01 -13.85
CA TRP A 112 5.26 6.07 -12.71
C TRP A 112 5.89 4.72 -13.06
N LEU A 113 5.69 4.26 -14.30
CA LEU A 113 6.32 3.04 -14.82
C LEU A 113 7.82 3.24 -15.04
N GLU A 114 8.20 4.35 -15.69
CA GLU A 114 9.59 4.68 -16.02
C GLU A 114 10.46 4.88 -14.78
N SER A 115 9.93 5.53 -13.73
CA SER A 115 10.63 5.70 -12.45
C SER A 115 10.71 4.42 -11.62
N GLY A 116 9.88 3.42 -11.91
CA GLY A 116 9.76 2.20 -11.12
C GLY A 116 8.95 2.35 -9.83
N VAL A 117 8.29 3.49 -9.60
CA VAL A 117 7.30 3.67 -8.52
C VAL A 117 6.14 2.70 -8.70
N VAL A 118 5.75 2.43 -9.96
CA VAL A 118 4.84 1.34 -10.31
C VAL A 118 5.60 0.31 -11.12
N LYS A 119 5.40 -0.95 -10.75
CA LYS A 119 5.85 -2.12 -11.50
C LYS A 119 4.63 -2.93 -11.92
N THR A 120 4.73 -3.60 -13.07
CA THR A 120 3.66 -4.42 -13.63
C THR A 120 4.20 -5.79 -13.97
N GLY A 121 3.34 -6.81 -13.93
CA GLY A 121 3.63 -8.13 -14.46
C GLY A 121 2.33 -8.82 -14.88
N ASP A 122 2.40 -9.66 -15.91
CA ASP A 122 1.25 -10.40 -16.44
C ASP A 122 0.96 -11.68 -15.64
N SER A 123 1.81 -11.97 -14.64
CA SER A 123 1.70 -13.09 -13.71
C SER A 123 2.24 -12.70 -12.33
N TRP A 124 1.89 -13.48 -11.29
CA TRP A 124 2.43 -13.28 -9.95
C TRP A 124 3.95 -13.44 -9.90
N GLU A 125 4.51 -14.40 -10.64
CA GLU A 125 5.95 -14.62 -10.76
C GLU A 125 6.65 -13.42 -11.39
N GLU A 126 6.09 -12.89 -12.48
CA GLU A 126 6.66 -11.72 -13.13
C GLU A 126 6.59 -10.50 -12.23
N LEU A 127 5.44 -10.25 -11.59
CA LEU A 127 5.30 -9.15 -10.65
C LEU A 127 6.31 -9.29 -9.50
N ALA A 128 6.44 -10.49 -8.93
CA ALA A 128 7.38 -10.77 -7.85
C ALA A 128 8.82 -10.45 -8.22
N ARG A 129 9.27 -10.86 -9.43
CA ARG A 129 10.60 -10.51 -9.95
C ARG A 129 10.78 -9.00 -10.10
N GLN A 130 9.76 -8.31 -10.60
CA GLN A 130 9.82 -6.85 -10.82
C GLN A 130 9.92 -6.05 -9.53
N ILE A 131 9.28 -6.53 -8.45
CA ILE A 131 9.28 -5.86 -7.13
C ILE A 131 10.31 -6.43 -6.14
N GLY A 132 11.04 -7.48 -6.54
CA GLY A 132 12.15 -8.07 -5.78
C GLY A 132 11.74 -8.91 -4.58
N VAL A 133 10.61 -9.63 -4.64
CA VAL A 133 10.10 -10.50 -3.56
C VAL A 133 10.07 -11.98 -4.01
N PRO A 134 10.02 -12.96 -3.09
CA PRO A 134 9.96 -14.37 -3.46
C PRO A 134 8.66 -14.73 -4.22
N GLU A 135 8.82 -15.32 -5.41
CA GLU A 135 7.71 -15.61 -6.34
C GLU A 135 6.60 -16.47 -5.72
N VAL A 136 7.00 -17.58 -5.07
CA VAL A 136 6.07 -18.51 -4.42
C VAL A 136 5.31 -17.83 -3.26
N GLN A 137 5.99 -16.97 -2.51
CA GLN A 137 5.37 -16.27 -1.39
C GLN A 137 4.34 -15.25 -1.85
N LEU A 138 4.67 -14.43 -2.85
CA LEU A 138 3.73 -13.44 -3.37
C LEU A 138 2.48 -14.12 -3.94
N ARG A 139 2.65 -15.19 -4.72
CA ARG A 139 1.53 -16.00 -5.24
C ARG A 139 0.65 -16.51 -4.11
N SER A 140 1.25 -17.15 -3.09
CA SER A 140 0.52 -17.71 -1.96
C SER A 140 -0.27 -16.64 -1.19
N THR A 141 0.36 -15.49 -0.94
CA THR A 141 -0.29 -14.32 -0.32
C THR A 141 -1.48 -13.83 -1.14
N ALA A 142 -1.31 -13.68 -2.46
CA ALA A 142 -2.37 -13.23 -3.35
C ALA A 142 -3.54 -14.23 -3.43
N GLU A 143 -3.25 -15.53 -3.52
CA GLU A 143 -4.26 -16.59 -3.55
C GLU A 143 -5.05 -16.64 -2.23
N ARG A 144 -4.37 -16.50 -1.08
CA ARG A 144 -5.01 -16.45 0.23
C ARG A 144 -5.88 -15.20 0.38
N PHE A 145 -5.35 -14.02 0.08
CA PHE A 145 -6.11 -12.77 0.12
C PHE A 145 -7.39 -12.86 -0.73
N ASN A 146 -7.27 -13.37 -1.96
CA ASN A 146 -8.42 -13.54 -2.85
C ASN A 146 -9.43 -14.58 -2.34
N ALA A 147 -8.99 -15.61 -1.62
CA ALA A 147 -9.89 -16.57 -0.98
C ALA A 147 -10.68 -15.94 0.16
N LEU A 148 -10.02 -15.15 1.02
CA LEU A 148 -10.64 -14.41 2.12
C LEU A 148 -11.63 -13.35 1.60
N ALA A 149 -11.26 -12.65 0.51
CA ALA A 149 -12.17 -11.72 -0.15
C ALA A 149 -13.44 -12.39 -0.69
N ARG A 150 -13.36 -13.64 -1.18
CA ARG A 150 -14.54 -14.41 -1.63
C ARG A 150 -15.44 -14.85 -0.47
N THR A 151 -14.87 -15.10 0.71
CA THR A 151 -15.65 -15.44 1.92
C THR A 151 -16.19 -14.20 2.62
N GLY A 152 -15.72 -13.01 2.26
CA GLY A 152 -16.19 -11.73 2.80
C GLY A 152 -15.59 -11.40 4.17
N HIS A 153 -14.53 -12.08 4.59
CA HIS A 153 -13.89 -11.85 5.89
C HIS A 153 -12.39 -12.16 5.80
N ASP A 154 -11.56 -11.24 6.31
CA ASP A 154 -10.11 -11.38 6.35
C ASP A 154 -9.65 -12.04 7.65
N ASP A 155 -9.65 -13.37 7.69
CA ASP A 155 -9.22 -14.13 8.87
C ASP A 155 -7.74 -13.94 9.26
N ASP A 156 -6.91 -13.33 8.39
CA ASP A 156 -5.50 -13.11 8.68
C ASP A 156 -5.27 -11.84 9.53
N PHE A 157 -6.01 -10.76 9.25
CA PHE A 157 -5.79 -9.46 9.89
C PHE A 157 -7.07 -8.71 10.30
N ASN A 158 -8.25 -9.31 10.15
CA ASN A 158 -9.55 -8.72 10.49
C ASN A 158 -9.84 -7.40 9.73
N ARG A 159 -9.33 -7.28 8.50
CA ARG A 159 -9.61 -6.14 7.64
C ARG A 159 -11.09 -6.09 7.27
N GLY A 160 -11.72 -4.96 7.53
CA GLY A 160 -13.15 -4.73 7.25
C GLY A 160 -14.06 -4.95 8.45
N ASP A 161 -13.54 -5.37 9.60
CA ASP A 161 -14.36 -5.66 10.78
C ASP A 161 -14.67 -4.42 11.62
N SER A 162 -13.88 -3.36 11.46
CA SER A 162 -14.03 -2.14 12.23
C SER A 162 -14.88 -1.09 11.50
N ALA A 163 -15.56 -0.22 12.25
CA ALA A 163 -16.26 0.94 11.65
C ALA A 163 -15.29 1.90 10.94
N TYR A 164 -14.02 1.92 11.37
CA TYR A 164 -12.98 2.71 10.71
C TYR A 164 -12.63 2.13 9.33
N ASP A 165 -12.53 0.80 9.23
CA ASP A 165 -12.19 0.09 7.99
C ASP A 165 -13.28 0.27 6.93
N ASN A 166 -14.55 0.19 7.36
CA ASN A 166 -15.71 0.32 6.48
C ASN A 166 -16.02 1.77 6.06
N TYR A 167 -15.33 2.77 6.62
CA TYR A 167 -15.63 4.17 6.29
C TYR A 167 -15.38 4.50 4.80
N TYR A 168 -14.40 3.84 4.19
CA TYR A 168 -14.08 3.98 2.77
C TYR A 168 -14.21 2.65 1.98
N GLY A 169 -14.63 1.57 2.65
CA GLY A 169 -14.90 0.28 2.03
C GLY A 169 -16.20 0.27 1.21
N ASP A 170 -16.36 -0.76 0.38
CA ASP A 170 -17.61 -1.08 -0.36
C ASP A 170 -18.40 -2.13 0.43
#